data_AF-A0A6V7QCU4-F1
#
_entry.id   AF-A0A6V7QCU4-F1
#
_cell.length_a   1.000
_cell.length_b   1.000
_cell.length_c   1.000
_cell.angle_alpha   90.00
_cell.angle_beta   90.00
_cell.angle_gamma   90.00
#
_symmetry.space_group_name_H-M   'P 1'
#
loop_
_entity.id
_entity.type
_entity.pdbx_description
1 polymer ?
#
loop_
_entity_poly.entity_id
_entity_poly.type
_entity_poly.pdbx_seq_one_letter_code
_entity_poly.pdbx_strand_id
1 'polypeptide(L)'
;MESFDLNTSLPPRKRLLAGLKSGNLAHDFPFPIPLSSTDLGARLRDVINSTTASPEEIIEVANSVALAAADVAANARAVAIEKAAIAAKARASAKSALEILDKMARRERKGRQTKAKLKKKHVPVKLFYKTKRSVASRESLENDEEIARRLHSAMNSSREFQKISKKGIFGVVRMREYLVSAIRNQLFLAVGYSVE
;
A
#
# COMPACT_ATOMS: atom_id res chain seq x y z
N MET A 1 -2.75 -39.67 13.07
CA MET A 1 -2.40 -38.90 14.27
C MET A 1 -2.55 -37.43 13.93
N GLU A 2 -3.49 -36.75 14.59
CA GLU A 2 -3.89 -35.37 14.32
C GLU A 2 -2.78 -34.38 14.72
N SER A 3 -2.44 -33.46 13.82
CA SER A 3 -1.59 -32.32 14.14
C SER A 3 -2.42 -31.31 14.94
N PHE A 4 -2.39 -31.40 16.27
CA PHE A 4 -2.98 -30.37 17.11
C PHE A 4 -2.30 -29.03 16.82
N ASP A 5 -3.07 -28.06 16.33
CA ASP A 5 -2.65 -26.66 16.24
C ASP A 5 -2.46 -26.14 17.67
N LEU A 6 -1.22 -26.30 18.16
CA LEU A 6 -0.72 -25.88 19.48
C LEU A 6 -1.02 -24.40 19.78
N ASN A 7 -1.39 -23.61 18.75
CA ASN A 7 -1.67 -22.19 18.86
C ASN A 7 -3.13 -21.89 19.25
N THR A 8 -4.02 -22.88 19.29
CA THR A 8 -5.44 -22.71 19.69
C THR A 8 -5.61 -22.43 21.18
N SER A 9 -4.65 -22.83 22.02
CA SER A 9 -4.63 -22.57 23.47
C SER A 9 -4.26 -21.12 23.81
N LEU A 10 -3.71 -20.36 22.85
CA LEU A 10 -3.27 -19.01 23.09
C LEU A 10 -4.42 -17.99 22.94
N PRO A 11 -4.49 -16.96 23.80
CA PRO A 11 -5.44 -15.86 23.63
C PRO A 11 -5.34 -15.21 22.24
N PRO A 12 -6.44 -14.66 21.66
CA PRO A 12 -6.49 -14.19 20.28
C PRO A 12 -5.34 -13.26 19.88
N ARG A 13 -4.94 -12.38 20.80
CA ARG A 13 -3.82 -11.45 20.61
C ARG A 13 -2.48 -12.16 20.42
N LYS A 14 -2.21 -13.24 21.18
CA LYS A 14 -0.94 -14.00 21.11
C LYS A 14 -0.88 -14.88 19.86
N ARG A 15 -2.01 -15.37 19.35
CA ARG A 15 -2.08 -16.10 18.07
C ARG A 15 -1.58 -15.29 16.90
N LEU A 16 -1.98 -14.02 16.80
CA LEU A 16 -1.54 -13.12 15.72
C LEU A 16 -0.02 -12.90 15.74
N LEU A 17 0.57 -12.80 16.93
CA LEU A 17 2.02 -12.66 17.13
C LEU A 17 2.77 -13.95 16.80
N ALA A 18 2.23 -15.11 17.18
CA ALA A 18 2.82 -16.41 16.87
C ALA A 18 2.85 -16.66 15.35
N GLY A 19 1.76 -16.32 14.65
CA GLY A 19 1.69 -16.42 13.19
C GLY A 19 2.66 -15.48 12.45
N LEU A 20 3.22 -14.47 13.13
CA LEU A 20 4.18 -13.54 12.54
C LEU A 20 5.64 -14.04 12.65
N LYS A 21 5.93 -15.04 13.50
CA LYS A 21 7.31 -15.50 13.78
C LYS A 21 7.80 -16.64 12.87
N SER A 22 6.94 -17.22 12.03
CA SER A 22 7.30 -18.31 11.10
C SER A 22 7.90 -17.83 9.76
N GLY A 23 8.52 -16.65 9.74
CA GLY A 23 9.19 -16.07 8.57
C GLY A 23 10.70 -16.30 8.49
N ASN A 24 11.27 -17.19 9.31
CA ASN A 24 12.67 -17.64 9.18
C ASN A 24 12.69 -19.08 8.69
N LEU A 25 12.26 -19.28 7.43
CA LEU A 25 12.66 -20.45 6.69
C LEU A 25 14.05 -20.17 6.15
N ALA A 26 15.04 -20.87 6.71
CA ALA A 26 16.17 -21.33 5.93
C ALA A 26 15.60 -21.82 4.59
N HIS A 27 15.86 -21.04 3.54
CA HIS A 27 15.53 -21.40 2.17
C HIS A 27 16.60 -22.42 1.72
N ASP A 28 16.65 -23.56 2.39
CA ASP A 28 17.11 -24.82 1.78
C ASP A 28 15.97 -25.33 0.91
N PHE A 29 15.66 -24.54 -0.12
CA PHE A 29 15.01 -25.11 -1.29
C PHE A 29 16.15 -25.80 -2.05
N PRO A 30 16.11 -27.13 -2.26
CA PRO A 30 16.61 -27.62 -3.52
C PRO A 30 15.65 -27.01 -4.52
N PHE A 31 15.96 -25.79 -4.99
CA PHE A 31 15.35 -25.33 -6.22
C PHE A 31 15.58 -26.49 -7.19
N PRO A 32 14.52 -27.12 -7.74
CA PRO A 32 14.72 -27.79 -9.00
C PRO A 32 15.20 -26.66 -9.86
N ILE A 33 16.52 -26.63 -10.13
CA ILE A 33 17.09 -25.72 -11.10
C ILE A 33 16.13 -25.89 -12.25
N PRO A 34 15.36 -24.85 -12.65
CA PRO A 34 14.73 -24.94 -13.91
C PRO A 34 15.95 -25.02 -14.80
N LEU A 35 16.28 -26.24 -15.25
CA LEU A 35 16.84 -26.41 -16.56
C LEU A 35 15.71 -25.90 -17.44
N SER A 36 15.56 -24.57 -17.43
CA SER A 36 14.87 -23.78 -18.42
C SER A 36 15.21 -24.50 -19.69
N SER A 37 14.17 -24.85 -20.44
CA SER A 37 14.26 -25.52 -21.72
C SER A 37 15.03 -24.64 -22.70
N THR A 38 16.30 -24.40 -22.37
CA THR A 38 17.33 -23.85 -23.19
C THR A 38 17.61 -24.95 -24.18
N ASP A 39 17.72 -24.55 -25.44
CA ASP A 39 18.06 -25.42 -26.56
C ASP A 39 19.23 -26.38 -26.19
N LEU A 40 20.23 -25.86 -25.46
CA LEU A 40 21.35 -26.61 -24.90
C LEU A 40 20.95 -27.73 -23.91
N GLY A 41 20.00 -27.48 -23.01
CA GLY A 41 19.50 -28.48 -22.07
C GLY A 41 18.67 -29.58 -22.75
N ALA A 42 17.97 -29.25 -23.85
CA ALA A 42 17.32 -30.24 -24.70
C ALA A 42 18.34 -31.09 -25.46
N ARG A 43 19.33 -30.44 -26.10
CA ARG A 43 20.44 -31.12 -26.80
C ARG A 43 21.21 -32.08 -25.91
N LEU A 44 21.48 -31.72 -24.65
CA LEU A 44 22.14 -32.61 -23.70
C LEU A 44 21.30 -33.86 -23.39
N ARG A 45 19.99 -33.70 -23.20
CA ARG A 45 19.09 -34.85 -22.98
C ARG A 45 19.01 -35.74 -24.20
N ASP A 46 18.95 -35.16 -25.39
CA ASP A 46 18.88 -35.92 -26.65
C ASP A 46 20.14 -36.76 -26.87
N VAL A 47 21.32 -36.19 -26.57
CA VAL A 47 22.61 -36.90 -26.68
C VAL A 47 22.76 -37.98 -25.61
N ILE A 48 22.31 -37.73 -24.37
CA ILE A 48 22.33 -38.75 -23.30
C ILE A 48 21.36 -39.91 -23.58
N ASN A 49 20.20 -39.61 -24.18
CA ASN A 49 19.19 -40.62 -24.49
C ASN A 49 19.45 -41.35 -25.83
N SER A 50 20.41 -40.88 -26.62
CA SER A 50 20.79 -41.52 -27.88
C SER A 50 21.59 -42.80 -27.62
N THR A 51 21.13 -43.92 -28.18
CA THR A 51 21.83 -45.21 -28.08
C THR A 51 23.10 -45.29 -28.93
N THR A 52 23.33 -44.29 -29.80
CA THR A 52 24.46 -44.26 -30.74
C THR A 52 25.49 -43.19 -30.39
N ALA A 53 25.30 -42.42 -29.32
CA ALA A 53 26.21 -41.34 -28.95
C ALA A 53 27.53 -41.89 -28.38
N SER A 54 28.65 -41.31 -28.83
CA SER A 54 29.96 -41.63 -28.27
C SER A 54 30.12 -40.96 -26.89
N PRO A 55 30.83 -41.58 -25.93
CA PRO A 55 31.08 -40.95 -24.64
C PRO A 55 31.80 -39.59 -24.77
N GLU A 56 32.64 -39.42 -25.79
CA GLU A 56 33.31 -38.15 -26.10
C GLU A 56 32.31 -37.05 -26.48
N GLU A 57 31.30 -37.37 -27.30
CA GLU A 57 30.25 -36.41 -27.71
C GLU A 57 29.41 -35.95 -26.52
N ILE A 58 29.10 -36.88 -25.60
CA ILE A 58 28.38 -36.56 -24.36
C ILE A 58 29.21 -35.58 -23.51
N ILE A 59 30.52 -35.81 -23.39
CA ILE A 59 31.43 -34.94 -22.64
C ILE A 59 31.52 -33.55 -23.27
N GLU A 60 31.64 -33.44 -24.58
CA GLU A 60 31.71 -32.16 -25.29
C GLU A 60 30.42 -31.35 -25.14
N VAL A 61 29.26 -31.99 -25.29
CA VAL A 61 27.96 -31.32 -25.13
C VAL A 61 27.76 -30.92 -23.66
N ALA A 62 28.12 -31.78 -22.70
CA ALA A 62 28.04 -31.47 -21.29
C ALA A 62 28.95 -30.28 -20.91
N ASN A 63 30.18 -30.24 -21.41
CA ASN A 63 31.11 -29.13 -21.18
C ASN A 63 30.59 -27.82 -21.78
N SER A 64 30.04 -27.87 -22.99
CA SER A 64 29.44 -26.70 -23.65
C SER A 64 28.25 -26.15 -22.85
N VAL A 65 27.40 -27.04 -22.33
CA VAL A 65 26.26 -26.66 -21.47
C VAL A 65 26.75 -26.09 -20.14
N ALA A 66 27.77 -26.69 -19.54
CA ALA A 66 28.35 -26.23 -18.28
C ALA A 66 28.96 -24.83 -18.41
N LEU A 67 29.69 -24.55 -19.50
CA LEU A 67 30.24 -23.22 -19.79
C LEU A 67 29.13 -22.18 -19.98
N ALA A 68 28.12 -22.48 -20.80
CA ALA A 68 26.99 -21.58 -21.01
C ALA A 68 26.22 -21.31 -19.70
N ALA A 69 26.02 -22.33 -18.87
CA ALA A 69 25.39 -22.18 -17.56
C ALA A 69 26.24 -21.32 -16.60
N ALA A 70 27.58 -21.46 -16.63
CA ALA A 70 28.49 -20.66 -15.84
C ALA A 70 28.42 -19.17 -16.22
N ASP A 71 28.38 -18.85 -17.52
CA ASP A 71 28.26 -17.48 -18.01
C ASP A 71 26.92 -16.84 -17.61
N VAL A 72 25.82 -17.58 -17.77
CA VAL A 72 24.49 -17.13 -17.32
C VAL A 72 24.48 -16.89 -15.82
N ALA A 73 25.08 -17.77 -15.03
CA ALA A 73 25.18 -17.61 -13.58
C ALA A 73 26.04 -16.40 -13.18
N ALA A 74 27.14 -16.15 -13.89
CA ALA A 74 27.99 -14.97 -13.66
C ALA A 74 27.23 -13.67 -13.97
N ASN A 75 26.52 -13.61 -15.09
CA ASN A 75 25.69 -12.48 -15.47
C ASN A 75 24.55 -12.25 -14.45
N ALA A 76 23.89 -13.30 -13.99
CA ALA A 76 22.85 -13.21 -12.97
C ALA A 76 23.40 -12.64 -11.64
N ARG A 77 24.61 -13.05 -11.24
CA ARG A 77 25.29 -12.48 -10.05
C ARG A 77 25.59 -11.00 -10.21
N ALA A 78 26.11 -10.58 -11.37
CA ALA A 78 26.40 -9.17 -11.64
C ALA A 78 25.12 -8.30 -11.52
N VAL A 79 24.03 -8.74 -12.15
CA VAL A 79 22.73 -8.06 -12.07
C VAL A 79 22.20 -8.00 -10.63
N ALA A 80 22.36 -9.07 -9.87
CA ALA A 80 21.93 -9.10 -8.46
C ALA A 80 22.71 -8.08 -7.60
N ILE A 81 24.03 -7.96 -7.83
CA ILE A 81 24.89 -7.01 -7.11
C ILE A 81 24.48 -5.56 -7.43
N GLU A 82 24.25 -5.23 -8.70
CA GLU A 82 23.80 -3.89 -9.10
C GLU A 82 22.45 -3.52 -8.47
N LYS A 83 21.49 -4.45 -8.51
CA LYS A 83 20.18 -4.26 -7.88
C LYS A 83 20.30 -4.09 -6.36
N ALA A 84 21.19 -4.84 -5.71
CA ALA A 84 21.45 -4.71 -4.28
C ALA A 84 22.06 -3.33 -3.94
N ALA A 85 22.97 -2.81 -4.76
CA ALA A 85 23.55 -1.48 -4.57
C ALA A 85 22.51 -0.37 -4.70
N ILE A 86 21.62 -0.46 -5.70
CA ILE A 86 20.50 0.48 -5.88
C ILE A 86 19.57 0.44 -4.66
N ALA A 87 19.21 -0.76 -4.20
CA ALA A 87 18.36 -0.93 -3.01
C ALA A 87 19.03 -0.37 -1.74
N ALA A 88 20.33 -0.55 -1.57
CA ALA A 88 21.08 0.03 -0.45
C ALA A 88 21.05 1.56 -0.48
N LYS A 89 21.25 2.17 -1.66
CA LYS A 89 21.16 3.62 -1.85
C LYS A 89 19.76 4.16 -1.56
N ALA A 90 18.71 3.47 -2.05
CA ALA A 90 17.33 3.83 -1.77
C ALA A 90 17.01 3.75 -0.27
N ARG A 91 17.48 2.71 0.43
CA ARG A 91 17.33 2.56 1.88
C ARG A 91 18.03 3.68 2.65
N ALA A 92 19.26 4.03 2.26
CA ALA A 92 20.00 5.12 2.90
C ALA A 92 19.28 6.48 2.71
N SER A 93 18.80 6.76 1.50
CA SER A 93 18.02 7.97 1.20
C SER A 93 16.72 8.02 2.02
N ALA A 94 15.97 6.92 2.09
CA ALA A 94 14.75 6.84 2.89
C ALA A 94 15.02 7.07 4.39
N LYS A 95 16.09 6.49 4.94
CA LYS A 95 16.50 6.73 6.34
C LYS A 95 16.81 8.22 6.58
N SER A 96 17.56 8.85 5.67
CA SER A 96 17.88 10.27 5.77
C SER A 96 16.62 11.15 5.72
N ALA A 97 15.66 10.84 4.84
CA ALA A 97 14.39 11.55 4.77
C ALA A 97 13.57 11.42 6.06
N LEU A 98 13.53 10.24 6.67
CA LEU A 98 12.87 10.01 7.96
C LEU A 98 13.52 10.81 9.09
N GLU A 99 14.85 10.93 9.12
CA GLU A 99 15.54 11.77 10.10
C GLU A 99 15.19 13.25 9.96
N ILE A 100 15.04 13.75 8.74
CA ILE A 100 14.59 15.13 8.49
C ILE A 100 13.17 15.33 9.03
N LEU A 101 12.27 14.39 8.74
CA LEU A 101 10.90 14.43 9.25
C LEU A 101 10.85 14.38 10.79
N ASP A 102 11.67 13.55 11.44
CA ASP A 102 11.74 13.53 12.91
C ASP A 102 12.22 14.87 13.48
N LYS A 103 13.25 15.48 12.87
CA LYS A 103 13.72 16.82 13.25
C LYS A 103 12.61 17.88 13.08
N MET A 104 11.84 17.84 11.99
CA MET A 104 10.70 18.73 11.78
C MET A 104 9.59 18.51 12.81
N ALA A 105 9.22 17.25 13.09
CA ALA A 105 8.21 16.91 14.08
C ALA A 105 8.61 17.36 15.50
N ARG A 106 9.88 17.23 15.88
CA ARG A 106 10.40 17.76 17.15
C ARG A 106 10.31 19.28 17.23
N ARG A 107 10.57 20.00 16.13
CA ARG A 107 10.42 21.48 16.07
C ARG A 107 8.96 21.91 16.18
N GLU A 108 8.04 21.25 15.49
CA GLU A 108 6.61 21.57 15.52
C GLU A 108 5.97 21.34 16.90
N ARG A 109 6.39 20.29 17.63
CA ARG A 109 5.92 20.05 19.01
C ARG A 109 6.38 21.13 20.00
N LYS A 110 7.56 21.74 19.79
CA LYS A 110 8.03 22.88 20.60
C LYS A 110 7.24 24.17 20.31
N GLY A 111 6.70 24.35 19.10
CA GLY A 111 5.93 25.53 18.71
C GLY A 111 4.44 25.53 19.10
N ARG A 112 3.85 24.37 19.43
CA ARG A 112 2.40 24.22 19.71
C ARG A 112 1.99 24.31 21.20
N GLN A 113 2.92 24.55 22.12
CA GLN A 113 2.67 24.54 23.58
C GLN A 113 1.95 25.80 24.13
N THR A 114 1.46 26.75 23.31
CA THR A 114 0.87 28.01 23.80
C THR A 114 -0.65 28.10 23.72
N LYS A 115 -1.38 27.03 23.37
CA LYS A 115 -2.86 27.04 23.51
C LYS A 115 -3.25 26.72 24.95
N ALA A 116 -3.12 27.72 25.82
CA ALA A 116 -3.68 27.71 27.16
C ALA A 116 -5.17 27.33 27.08
N LYS A 117 -5.56 26.25 27.77
CA LYS A 117 -6.95 25.84 27.89
C LYS A 117 -7.72 26.97 28.59
N LEU A 118 -8.54 27.71 27.84
CA LEU A 118 -9.51 28.64 28.43
C LEU A 118 -10.36 27.84 29.42
N LYS A 119 -10.18 28.08 30.72
CA LYS A 119 -11.04 27.54 31.76
C LYS A 119 -12.46 28.06 31.47
N LYS A 120 -13.39 27.15 31.17
CA LYS A 120 -14.81 27.50 31.00
C LYS A 120 -15.28 28.14 32.30
N LYS A 121 -15.54 29.45 32.29
CA LYS A 121 -16.16 30.11 33.44
C LYS A 121 -17.62 29.67 33.48
N HIS A 122 -18.02 28.98 34.54
CA HIS A 122 -19.42 28.70 34.81
C HIS A 122 -20.09 30.04 35.14
N VAL A 123 -20.82 30.60 34.17
CA VAL A 123 -21.64 31.79 34.39
C VAL A 123 -22.98 31.32 34.95
N PRO A 124 -23.39 31.74 36.16
CA PRO A 124 -24.63 31.31 36.75
C PRO A 124 -25.82 31.61 35.84
N VAL A 125 -26.56 30.56 35.50
CA VAL A 125 -27.72 30.59 34.59
C VAL A 125 -28.80 31.59 35.06
N LYS A 126 -28.86 31.86 36.38
CA LYS A 126 -29.81 32.81 36.98
C LYS A 126 -29.66 34.26 36.51
N LEU A 127 -28.52 34.66 35.95
CA LEU A 127 -28.32 36.00 35.38
C LEU A 127 -29.02 36.17 34.02
N PHE A 128 -29.25 35.09 33.28
CA PHE A 128 -29.88 35.16 31.95
C PHE A 128 -31.41 35.24 31.99
N TYR A 129 -32.05 34.87 33.11
CA TYR A 129 -33.51 34.82 33.21
C TYR A 129 -34.15 35.99 33.97
N LYS A 130 -33.34 36.92 34.49
CA LYS A 130 -33.85 38.15 35.11
C LYS A 130 -33.53 39.32 34.20
N THR A 131 -34.38 39.60 33.22
CA THR A 131 -34.80 40.94 32.77
C THR A 131 -35.79 40.75 31.60
N LYS A 132 -36.87 41.54 31.57
CA LYS A 132 -37.86 41.74 30.48
C LYS A 132 -39.11 40.84 30.46
N ARG A 133 -39.97 41.02 31.46
CA ARG A 133 -41.43 40.99 31.25
C ARG A 133 -41.92 42.43 31.10
N SER A 134 -41.58 43.06 29.98
CA SER A 134 -42.15 44.34 29.57
C SER A 134 -42.67 44.18 28.15
N VAL A 135 -43.79 44.86 27.88
CA VAL A 135 -44.73 44.66 26.76
C VAL A 135 -44.09 44.72 25.37
N ALA A 136 -42.84 45.20 25.25
CA ALA A 136 -42.02 45.13 24.03
C ALA A 136 -41.53 43.72 23.65
N SER A 137 -41.64 42.74 24.55
CA SER A 137 -41.13 41.38 24.32
C SER A 137 -42.04 40.51 23.46
N ARG A 138 -43.26 40.93 23.13
CA ARG A 138 -44.21 40.12 22.34
C ARG A 138 -43.85 40.15 20.84
N GLU A 139 -43.54 41.33 20.31
CA GLU A 139 -43.11 41.53 18.92
C GLU A 139 -41.72 40.92 18.65
N SER A 140 -40.80 40.97 19.63
CA SER A 140 -39.49 40.30 19.49
C SER A 140 -39.58 38.78 19.54
N LEU A 141 -40.58 38.23 20.24
CA LEU A 141 -40.81 36.78 20.32
C LEU A 141 -41.41 36.24 19.01
N GLU A 142 -42.29 37.02 18.37
CA GLU A 142 -42.84 36.72 17.04
C GLU A 142 -41.73 36.68 15.98
N ASN A 143 -40.76 37.61 16.05
CA ASN A 143 -39.58 37.58 15.19
C ASN A 143 -38.71 36.34 15.43
N ASP A 144 -38.43 35.97 16.69
CA ASP A 144 -37.63 34.78 17.01
C ASP A 144 -38.33 33.49 16.56
N GLU A 145 -39.66 33.39 16.68
CA GLU A 145 -40.44 32.25 16.20
C GLU A 145 -40.45 32.16 14.67
N GLU A 146 -40.53 33.28 13.97
CA GLU A 146 -40.45 33.32 12.51
C GLU A 146 -39.05 32.95 12.01
N ILE A 147 -37.99 33.39 12.69
CA ILE A 147 -36.60 32.98 12.42
C ILE A 147 -36.44 31.46 12.64
N ALA A 148 -37.00 30.92 13.71
CA ALA A 148 -36.97 29.48 13.98
C ALA A 148 -37.69 28.67 12.89
N ARG A 149 -38.87 29.13 12.44
CA ARG A 149 -39.62 28.51 11.34
C ARG A 149 -38.85 28.60 10.01
N ARG A 150 -38.23 29.74 9.71
CA ARG A 150 -37.43 29.93 8.50
C ARG A 150 -36.18 29.06 8.49
N LEU A 151 -35.49 28.91 9.62
CA LEU A 151 -34.34 28.01 9.75
C LEU A 151 -34.74 26.55 9.56
N HIS A 152 -35.82 26.12 10.22
CA HIS A 152 -36.35 24.76 10.09
C HIS A 152 -36.75 24.46 8.63
N SER A 153 -37.41 25.41 7.96
CA SER A 153 -37.70 25.30 6.52
C SER A 153 -36.43 25.24 5.70
N ALA A 154 -35.44 26.11 5.91
CA ALA A 154 -34.19 26.10 5.14
C ALA A 154 -33.38 24.80 5.30
N MET A 155 -33.34 24.25 6.51
CA MET A 155 -32.66 22.98 6.79
C MET A 155 -33.37 21.81 6.10
N ASN A 156 -34.70 21.84 6.02
CA ASN A 156 -35.50 20.76 5.43
C ASN A 156 -35.78 20.94 3.94
N SER A 157 -35.73 22.16 3.40
CA SER A 157 -35.84 22.45 1.97
C SER A 157 -34.54 22.14 1.21
N SER A 158 -33.41 22.07 1.92
CA SER A 158 -32.09 21.72 1.34
C SER A 158 -32.00 20.24 0.91
N ARG A 159 -32.98 19.39 1.28
CA ARG A 159 -32.99 17.97 0.90
C ARG A 159 -33.28 17.71 -0.57
N GLU A 160 -33.79 18.69 -1.32
CA GLU A 160 -34.04 18.55 -2.76
C GLU A 160 -32.78 18.80 -3.62
N PHE A 161 -31.74 19.47 -3.09
CA PHE A 161 -30.53 19.81 -3.87
C PHE A 161 -29.42 18.72 -3.87
N GLN A 162 -29.64 17.57 -3.22
CA GLN A 162 -28.70 16.44 -3.23
C GLN A 162 -28.95 15.41 -4.35
N LYS A 163 -29.86 15.67 -5.30
CA LYS A 163 -30.06 14.79 -6.47
C LYS A 163 -29.15 15.11 -7.67
N ILE A 164 -28.34 16.16 -7.63
CA ILE A 164 -27.50 16.58 -8.78
C ILE A 164 -26.00 16.20 -8.63
N SER A 165 -25.56 15.78 -7.44
CA SER A 165 -24.12 15.53 -7.16
C SER A 165 -23.60 14.13 -7.57
N LYS A 166 -24.47 13.22 -8.02
CA LYS A 166 -24.02 11.87 -8.46
C LYS A 166 -23.40 11.83 -9.87
N LYS A 167 -23.48 12.91 -10.67
CA LYS A 167 -22.87 12.96 -12.01
C LYS A 167 -21.37 13.32 -12.00
N GLY A 168 -20.90 14.09 -11.02
CA GLY A 168 -19.50 14.54 -10.95
C GLY A 168 -18.51 13.47 -10.48
N ILE A 169 -18.96 12.57 -9.61
CA ILE A 169 -18.08 11.55 -9.02
C ILE A 169 -17.79 10.40 -10.01
N PHE A 170 -18.76 10.03 -10.84
CA PHE A 170 -18.56 9.03 -11.91
C PHE A 170 -17.55 9.49 -12.97
N GLY A 171 -17.49 10.80 -13.27
CA GLY A 171 -16.50 11.35 -14.21
C GLY A 171 -15.07 11.26 -13.68
N VAL A 172 -14.86 11.55 -12.40
CA VAL A 172 -13.51 11.52 -11.78
C VAL A 172 -12.99 10.10 -11.60
N VAL A 173 -13.86 9.14 -11.25
CA VAL A 173 -13.48 7.71 -11.17
C VAL A 173 -13.14 7.18 -12.57
N ARG A 174 -13.96 7.49 -13.58
CA ARG A 174 -13.70 7.08 -14.96
C ARG A 174 -12.41 7.68 -15.51
N MET A 175 -12.13 8.96 -15.26
CA MET A 175 -10.87 9.61 -15.69
C MET A 175 -9.64 9.01 -15.01
N ARG A 176 -9.74 8.60 -13.74
CA ARG A 176 -8.66 7.89 -13.05
C ARG A 176 -8.40 6.51 -13.66
N GLU A 177 -9.45 5.76 -14.00
CA GLU A 177 -9.30 4.47 -14.67
C GLU A 177 -8.72 4.60 -16.08
N TYR A 178 -9.13 5.60 -16.85
CA TYR A 178 -8.52 5.89 -18.16
C TYR A 178 -7.04 6.28 -18.03
N LEU A 179 -6.67 7.10 -17.04
CA LEU A 179 -5.27 7.48 -16.83
C LEU A 179 -4.42 6.29 -16.38
N VAL A 180 -4.92 5.44 -15.48
CA VAL A 180 -4.23 4.22 -15.04
C VAL A 180 -4.11 3.22 -16.19
N SER A 181 -5.15 3.08 -17.02
CA SER A 181 -5.12 2.23 -18.22
C SER A 181 -4.14 2.75 -19.28
N ALA A 182 -4.10 4.07 -19.52
CA ALA A 182 -3.15 4.68 -20.44
C ALA A 182 -1.70 4.52 -19.98
N ILE A 183 -1.43 4.69 -18.68
CA ILE A 183 -0.09 4.46 -18.09
C ILE A 183 0.29 2.98 -18.20
N ARG A 184 -0.64 2.05 -17.93
CA ARG A 184 -0.41 0.62 -18.06
C ARG A 184 -0.11 0.21 -19.50
N ASN A 185 -0.85 0.74 -20.47
CA ASN A 185 -0.63 0.43 -21.89
C ASN A 185 0.68 1.05 -22.39
N GLN A 186 1.04 2.27 -21.97
CA GLN A 186 2.35 2.85 -22.29
C GLN A 186 3.50 2.04 -21.69
N LEU A 187 3.34 1.54 -20.45
CA LEU A 187 4.32 0.64 -19.84
C LEU A 187 4.39 -0.72 -20.57
N PHE A 188 3.27 -1.22 -21.06
CA PHE A 188 3.22 -2.48 -21.83
C PHE A 188 3.90 -2.35 -23.20
N LEU A 189 3.70 -1.22 -23.90
CA LEU A 189 4.41 -0.90 -25.15
C LEU A 189 5.90 -0.62 -24.92
N ALA A 190 6.27 0.01 -23.80
CA ALA A 190 7.69 0.30 -23.48
C ALA A 190 8.48 -0.92 -23.00
N VAL A 191 7.81 -1.95 -22.47
CA VAL A 191 8.44 -3.18 -21.95
C VAL A 191 8.46 -4.31 -22.99
N GLY A 192 7.91 -4.11 -24.19
CA GLY A 192 8.24 -4.92 -25.37
C GLY A 192 7.95 -6.41 -25.24
N TYR A 193 6.82 -6.80 -24.65
CA TYR A 193 6.32 -8.18 -24.78
C TYR A 193 5.53 -8.31 -26.08
N SER A 194 6.24 -8.60 -27.18
CA SER A 194 5.64 -9.17 -28.37
C SER A 194 5.29 -10.62 -28.03
N VAL A 195 3.99 -10.92 -27.97
CA VAL A 195 3.50 -12.31 -27.90
C VAL A 195 3.28 -12.75 -29.34
N GLU A 196 4.26 -13.47 -29.89
CA GLU A 196 4.05 -14.52 -30.90
C GLU A 196 4.57 -15.84 -30.32
#